data_AF-A0A024TLW9-F1
#
_entry.id   AF-A0A024TLW9-F1
#
_cell.length_a   1.000
_cell.length_b   1.000
_cell.length_c   1.000
_cell.angle_alpha   90.00
_cell.angle_beta   90.00
_cell.angle_gamma   90.00
#
_symmetry.space_group_name_H-M   'P 1'
#
loop_
_entity.id
_entity.type
_entity.pdbx_description
1 polymer ?
#
loop_
_entity_poly.entity_id
_entity_poly.type
_entity_poly.pdbx_seq_one_letter_code
_entity_poly.pdbx_strand_id
1 'polypeptide(L)'
;MVPPTAANVHLMGPDVFYVSLYHGETMMMGIFFMPPNSVIPLHDHPYMSVVSRVLYGAVHLNAYSIVDANSTDDEGQHALLVRRSRDKYLEAPCTMELSPSHHNIHELMAAGDIGCAIFDVMIPPYDDDHRHGHDYRLVGSHTPTAGDELFVLRRIFKSLSN
;
A
#
# COMPACT_ATOMS: atom_id res chain seq x y z
N MET A 1 12.60 -3.73 -21.77
CA MET A 1 11.90 -4.93 -21.26
C MET A 1 10.78 -5.24 -22.24
N VAL A 2 10.54 -6.51 -22.58
CA VAL A 2 9.31 -6.91 -23.28
C VAL A 2 8.26 -7.20 -22.20
N PRO A 3 7.16 -6.43 -22.11
CA PRO A 3 6.13 -6.67 -21.09
C PRO A 3 5.39 -8.00 -21.37
N PRO A 4 4.80 -8.62 -20.34
CA PRO A 4 3.96 -9.80 -20.55
C PRO A 4 2.73 -9.44 -21.40
N THR A 5 2.23 -10.43 -22.13
CA THR A 5 0.94 -10.34 -22.83
C THR A 5 -0.20 -10.80 -21.91
N ALA A 6 -1.45 -10.47 -22.22
CA ALA A 6 -2.60 -10.94 -21.46
C ALA A 6 -2.63 -12.49 -21.32
N ALA A 7 -2.19 -13.22 -22.34
CA ALA A 7 -2.06 -14.68 -22.30
C ALA A 7 -1.00 -15.16 -21.30
N ASN A 8 0.11 -14.43 -21.14
CA ASN A 8 1.13 -14.76 -20.15
C ASN A 8 0.60 -14.59 -18.72
N VAL A 9 -0.23 -13.58 -18.50
CA VAL A 9 -0.73 -13.21 -17.16
C VAL A 9 -1.89 -14.09 -16.71
N HIS A 10 -2.67 -14.66 -17.64
CA HIS A 10 -3.70 -15.66 -17.30
C HIS A 10 -3.13 -16.86 -16.51
N LEU A 11 -1.86 -17.22 -16.74
CA LEU A 11 -1.19 -18.31 -16.02
C LEU A 11 -0.81 -17.96 -14.57
N MET A 12 -0.80 -16.66 -14.20
CA MET A 12 -0.39 -16.19 -12.88
C MET A 12 -1.51 -16.32 -11.83
N GLY A 13 -2.75 -16.62 -12.25
CA GLY A 13 -3.91 -16.66 -11.36
C GLY A 13 -4.43 -15.26 -11.01
N PRO A 14 -5.43 -15.15 -10.12
CA PRO A 14 -6.04 -13.88 -9.73
C PRO A 14 -5.29 -13.17 -8.59
N ASP A 15 -4.45 -13.88 -7.86
CA ASP A 15 -3.89 -13.42 -6.59
C ASP A 15 -2.56 -12.68 -6.76
N VAL A 16 -2.33 -11.68 -5.93
CA VAL A 16 -1.01 -11.04 -5.79
C VAL A 16 -0.04 -12.07 -5.22
N PHE A 17 1.15 -12.18 -5.81
CA PHE A 17 2.23 -12.98 -5.23
C PHE A 17 3.52 -12.18 -5.09
N TYR A 18 4.30 -12.52 -4.07
CA TYR A 18 5.53 -11.83 -3.70
C TYR A 18 6.74 -12.75 -3.86
N VAL A 19 7.78 -12.24 -4.51
CA VAL A 19 9.08 -12.92 -4.61
C VAL A 19 10.10 -12.14 -3.79
N SER A 20 10.59 -12.75 -2.72
CA SER A 20 11.71 -12.22 -1.94
C SER A 20 13.01 -12.37 -2.74
N LEU A 21 13.75 -11.26 -2.88
CA LEU A 21 15.05 -11.24 -3.55
C LEU A 21 16.19 -11.11 -2.54
N TYR A 22 15.97 -10.39 -1.44
CA TYR A 22 16.94 -10.19 -0.39
C TYR A 22 16.24 -9.89 0.94
N HIS A 23 16.78 -10.46 2.02
CA HIS A 23 16.38 -10.15 3.39
C HIS A 23 17.65 -9.97 4.22
N GLY A 24 17.83 -8.79 4.81
CA GLY A 24 18.88 -8.51 5.78
C GLY A 24 18.35 -7.65 6.92
N GLU A 25 19.19 -7.38 7.92
CA GLU A 25 18.79 -6.62 9.12
C GLU A 25 18.45 -5.15 8.81
N THR A 26 19.08 -4.58 7.77
CA THR A 26 18.95 -3.16 7.43
C THR A 26 17.97 -2.89 6.29
N MET A 27 17.70 -3.88 5.44
CA MET A 27 16.78 -3.73 4.32
C MET A 27 16.23 -5.07 3.81
N MET A 28 15.06 -5.00 3.18
CA MET A 28 14.45 -6.11 2.44
C MET A 28 14.17 -5.66 1.02
N MET A 29 14.31 -6.58 0.07
CA MET A 29 13.97 -6.35 -1.33
C MET A 29 13.11 -7.47 -1.87
N GLY A 30 12.08 -7.13 -2.64
CA GLY A 30 11.27 -8.11 -3.33
C GLY A 30 10.40 -7.52 -4.42
N ILE A 31 9.72 -8.39 -5.16
CA ILE A 31 8.84 -8.01 -6.26
C ILE A 31 7.44 -8.53 -5.97
N PHE A 32 6.47 -7.63 -5.96
CA PHE A 32 5.06 -7.98 -6.08
C PHE A 32 4.71 -8.13 -7.56
N PHE A 33 4.12 -9.27 -7.90
CA PHE A 33 3.47 -9.50 -9.17
C PHE A 33 1.97 -9.44 -8.96
N MET A 34 1.30 -8.54 -9.65
CA MET A 34 -0.09 -8.17 -9.44
C MET A 34 -0.88 -8.42 -10.73
N PRO A 35 -1.70 -9.49 -10.81
CA PRO A 35 -2.60 -9.73 -11.93
C PRO A 35 -3.61 -8.58 -12.16
N PRO A 36 -4.27 -8.50 -13.32
CA PRO A 36 -5.29 -7.49 -13.59
C PRO A 36 -6.36 -7.41 -12.49
N ASN A 37 -6.67 -6.20 -12.03
CA ASN A 37 -7.64 -5.92 -10.98
C ASN A 37 -7.28 -6.46 -9.58
N SER A 38 -6.11 -7.07 -9.39
CA SER A 38 -5.62 -7.47 -8.06
C SER A 38 -5.26 -6.24 -7.22
N VAL A 39 -5.39 -6.37 -5.90
CA VAL A 39 -5.21 -5.27 -4.96
C VAL A 39 -4.26 -5.71 -3.85
N ILE A 40 -3.26 -4.89 -3.54
CA ILE A 40 -2.61 -4.89 -2.24
C ILE A 40 -3.42 -3.91 -1.38
N PRO A 41 -4.19 -4.40 -0.38
CA PRO A 41 -5.13 -3.59 0.38
C PRO A 41 -4.44 -2.43 1.10
N LEU A 42 -5.22 -1.47 1.57
CA LEU A 42 -4.72 -0.33 2.34
C LEU A 42 -3.94 -0.79 3.58
N HIS A 43 -2.64 -0.51 3.63
CA HIS A 43 -1.74 -0.93 4.71
C HIS A 43 -0.69 0.13 5.05
N ASP A 44 -0.10 0.05 6.25
CA ASP A 44 0.97 0.94 6.71
C ASP A 44 2.39 0.32 6.68
N HIS A 45 3.38 1.18 6.92
CA HIS A 45 4.81 0.85 6.98
C HIS A 45 5.44 1.50 8.22
N PRO A 46 5.14 1.03 9.45
CA PRO A 46 5.48 1.77 10.66
C PRO A 46 6.99 1.96 10.80
N TYR A 47 7.43 3.22 10.93
CA TYR A 47 8.85 3.58 11.05
C TYR A 47 9.75 3.19 9.87
N MET A 48 9.17 2.86 8.72
CA MET A 48 9.89 2.41 7.53
C MET A 48 9.82 3.45 6.40
N SER A 49 10.85 3.44 5.57
CA SER A 49 10.86 4.07 4.25
C SER A 49 10.87 2.99 3.17
N VAL A 50 10.12 3.20 2.09
CA VAL A 50 10.10 2.26 0.96
C VAL A 50 10.34 3.03 -0.32
N VAL A 51 11.23 2.49 -1.16
CA VAL A 51 11.37 2.90 -2.56
C VAL A 51 10.78 1.81 -3.42
N SER A 52 9.76 2.16 -4.19
CA SER A 52 9.03 1.25 -5.06
C SER A 52 9.23 1.63 -6.52
N ARG A 53 9.33 0.65 -7.40
CA ARG A 53 9.41 0.87 -8.85
C ARG A 53 8.43 -0.03 -9.59
N VAL A 54 7.51 0.58 -10.34
CA VAL A 54 6.67 -0.13 -11.31
C VAL A 54 7.55 -0.56 -12.48
N LEU A 55 7.76 -1.87 -12.60
CA LEU A 55 8.65 -2.48 -13.59
C LEU A 55 7.98 -2.59 -14.97
N TYR A 56 6.73 -3.03 -14.99
CA TYR A 56 5.85 -3.08 -16.16
C TYR A 56 4.40 -2.85 -15.76
N GLY A 57 3.54 -2.56 -16.75
CA GLY A 57 2.11 -2.38 -16.52
C GLY A 57 1.81 -1.04 -15.87
N ALA A 58 0.66 -0.98 -15.19
CA ALA A 58 0.22 0.23 -14.50
C ALA A 58 -0.45 -0.10 -13.15
N VAL A 59 -0.45 0.87 -12.25
CA VAL A 59 -1.06 0.76 -10.92
C VAL A 59 -1.83 2.04 -10.57
N HIS A 60 -3.01 1.89 -9.99
CA HIS A 60 -3.69 2.96 -9.26
C HIS A 60 -3.16 2.97 -7.83
N LEU A 61 -2.57 4.10 -7.44
CA LEU A 61 -2.04 4.35 -6.10
C LEU A 61 -2.97 5.33 -5.36
N ASN A 62 -3.51 4.87 -4.25
CA ASN A 62 -4.09 5.72 -3.23
C ASN A 62 -3.16 5.74 -2.02
N ALA A 63 -2.73 6.91 -1.57
CA ALA A 63 -1.88 7.04 -0.39
C ALA A 63 -2.36 8.15 0.53
N TYR A 64 -2.11 7.97 1.83
CA TYR A 64 -2.54 8.83 2.90
C TYR A 64 -1.38 9.11 3.85
N SER A 65 -1.39 10.31 4.43
CA SER A 65 -0.49 10.71 5.51
C SER A 65 -1.29 10.90 6.79
N ILE A 66 -0.79 10.37 7.90
CA ILE A 66 -1.45 10.43 9.20
C ILE A 66 -1.45 11.89 9.69
N VAL A 67 -2.63 12.38 10.09
CA VAL A 67 -2.82 13.70 10.69
C VAL A 67 -2.97 13.58 12.20
N ASP A 68 -3.79 12.63 12.64
CA ASP A 68 -3.94 12.28 14.06
C ASP A 68 -4.08 10.76 14.21
N ALA A 69 -3.16 10.17 14.97
CA ALA A 69 -3.14 8.75 15.26
C ALA A 69 -3.92 8.37 16.51
N ASN A 70 -4.32 9.34 17.35
CA ASN A 70 -5.00 9.10 18.63
C ASN A 70 -6.51 9.40 18.55
N SER A 71 -7.07 9.43 17.34
CA SER A 71 -8.49 9.70 17.14
C SER A 71 -9.34 8.50 17.57
N THR A 72 -10.55 8.79 18.04
CA THR A 72 -11.59 7.79 18.30
C THR A 72 -12.86 8.21 17.59
N ASP A 73 -13.61 7.24 17.08
CA ASP A 73 -14.94 7.51 16.55
C ASP A 73 -15.99 7.64 17.66
N ASP A 74 -17.24 7.95 17.28
CA ASP A 74 -18.36 8.11 18.22
C ASP A 74 -18.66 6.84 19.05
N GLU A 75 -18.17 5.68 18.62
CA GLU A 75 -18.29 4.40 19.33
C GLU A 75 -17.09 4.14 20.28
N GLY A 76 -16.15 5.09 20.36
CA GLY A 76 -14.91 4.97 21.15
C GLY A 76 -13.88 4.02 20.55
N GLN A 77 -14.05 3.59 19.29
CA GLN A 77 -13.08 2.74 18.62
C GLN A 77 -11.93 3.57 18.06
N HIS A 78 -10.72 3.01 18.15
CA HIS A 78 -9.53 3.66 17.62
C HIS A 78 -9.64 3.88 16.11
N ALA A 79 -9.40 5.11 15.67
CA ALA A 79 -9.44 5.53 14.28
C ALA A 79 -8.22 6.39 13.94
N LEU A 80 -7.79 6.36 12.68
CA LEU A 80 -6.79 7.28 12.18
C LEU A 80 -7.47 8.39 11.39
N LEU A 81 -7.17 9.64 11.73
CA LEU A 81 -7.49 10.77 10.89
C LEU A 81 -6.33 11.00 9.94
N VAL A 82 -6.60 10.97 8.63
CA VAL A 82 -5.57 11.03 7.61
C VAL A 82 -5.92 12.02 6.52
N ARG A 83 -4.90 12.52 5.81
CA ARG A 83 -5.07 13.33 4.60
C ARG A 83 -4.64 12.49 3.40
N ARG A 84 -5.44 12.48 2.32
CA ARG A 84 -5.03 11.84 1.07
C ARG A 84 -3.86 12.62 0.49
N SER A 85 -2.73 11.94 0.32
CA SER A 85 -1.47 12.52 -0.15
C SER A 85 -1.15 12.13 -1.59
N ARG A 86 -1.70 11.02 -2.09
CA ARG A 86 -1.66 10.62 -3.50
C ARG A 86 -2.96 9.96 -3.93
N ASP A 87 -3.38 10.29 -5.15
CA ASP A 87 -4.44 9.64 -5.93
C ASP A 87 -3.95 9.69 -7.39
N LYS A 88 -3.28 8.61 -7.82
CA LYS A 88 -2.49 8.62 -9.05
C LYS A 88 -2.65 7.33 -9.82
N TYR A 89 -2.73 7.45 -11.13
CA TYR A 89 -2.48 6.36 -12.07
C TYR A 89 -1.02 6.44 -12.52
N LEU A 90 -0.25 5.37 -12.29
CA LEU A 90 1.18 5.31 -12.54
C LEU A 90 1.50 4.21 -13.55
N GLU A 91 2.11 4.57 -14.68
CA GLU A 91 2.55 3.63 -15.70
C GLU A 91 4.04 3.35 -15.58
N ALA A 92 4.44 2.12 -15.91
CA ALA A 92 5.84 1.76 -15.95
C ALA A 92 6.60 2.45 -17.11
N PRO A 93 7.87 2.83 -16.91
CA PRO A 93 8.61 2.76 -15.65
C PRO A 93 8.34 3.98 -14.77
N CYS A 94 7.96 3.76 -13.51
CA CYS A 94 7.75 4.82 -12.53
C CYS A 94 8.38 4.42 -11.19
N THR A 95 9.07 5.36 -10.53
CA THR A 95 9.58 5.17 -9.17
C THR A 95 8.79 6.07 -8.22
N MET A 96 8.42 5.52 -7.08
CA MET A 96 7.71 6.19 -6.00
C MET A 96 8.35 5.84 -4.67
N GLU A 97 8.13 6.69 -3.68
CA GLU A 97 8.66 6.55 -2.34
C GLU A 97 7.58 6.82 -1.29
N LEU A 98 7.78 6.24 -0.11
CA LEU A 98 7.10 6.60 1.13
C LEU A 98 8.11 6.70 2.27
N SER A 99 7.72 7.41 3.33
CA SER A 99 8.48 7.54 4.56
C SER A 99 7.56 7.33 5.77
N PRO A 100 8.09 7.28 7.00
CA PRO A 100 7.25 7.13 8.19
C PRO A 100 6.18 8.23 8.34
N SER A 101 6.44 9.42 7.78
CA SER A 101 5.56 10.60 7.91
C SER A 101 4.77 10.93 6.64
N HIS A 102 5.11 10.33 5.49
CA HIS A 102 4.50 10.68 4.20
C HIS A 102 4.14 9.43 3.41
N HIS A 103 2.91 9.39 2.89
CA HIS A 103 2.41 8.30 2.04
C HIS A 103 2.43 6.92 2.72
N ASN A 104 2.60 6.90 4.04
CA ASN A 104 2.89 5.69 4.81
C ASN A 104 1.76 4.65 4.72
N ILE A 105 0.53 5.13 4.59
CA ILE A 105 -0.65 4.28 4.42
C ILE A 105 -1.02 4.32 2.95
N HIS A 106 -0.97 3.18 2.26
CA HIS A 106 -1.27 3.13 0.82
C HIS A 106 -1.95 1.85 0.37
N GLU A 107 -2.64 1.96 -0.75
CA GLU A 107 -3.30 0.87 -1.46
C GLU A 107 -2.80 0.90 -2.90
N LEU A 108 -2.55 -0.29 -3.44
CA LEU A 108 -2.09 -0.49 -4.80
C LEU A 108 -3.10 -1.39 -5.51
N MET A 109 -3.69 -0.90 -6.60
CA MET A 109 -4.57 -1.69 -7.46
C MET A 109 -3.95 -1.81 -8.84
N ALA A 110 -3.69 -3.04 -9.29
CA ALA A 110 -3.17 -3.28 -10.62
C ALA A 110 -4.17 -2.82 -11.68
N ALA A 111 -3.67 -2.07 -12.65
CA ALA A 111 -4.46 -1.50 -13.72
C ALA A 111 -4.10 -2.11 -15.08
N GLY A 112 -5.07 -2.12 -16.00
CA GLY A 112 -4.92 -2.65 -17.34
C GLY A 112 -4.92 -4.18 -17.43
N ASP A 113 -4.91 -4.69 -18.66
CA ASP A 113 -5.18 -6.10 -18.98
C ASP A 113 -4.01 -7.05 -18.73
N ILE A 114 -2.82 -6.50 -18.44
CA ILE A 114 -1.60 -7.27 -18.19
C ILE A 114 -1.13 -7.20 -16.73
N GLY A 115 -1.90 -6.52 -15.86
CA GLY A 115 -1.50 -6.29 -14.47
C GLY A 115 -0.22 -5.45 -14.38
N CYS A 116 0.53 -5.61 -13.29
CA CYS A 116 1.82 -4.94 -13.11
C CYS A 116 2.79 -5.76 -12.25
N ALA A 117 4.07 -5.36 -12.26
CA ALA A 117 5.03 -5.77 -11.25
C ALA A 117 5.66 -4.57 -10.57
N ILE A 118 5.78 -4.63 -9.24
CA ILE A 118 6.33 -3.56 -8.41
C ILE A 118 7.51 -4.12 -7.61
N PHE A 119 8.68 -3.52 -7.80
CA PHE A 119 9.88 -3.82 -7.04
C PHE A 119 9.99 -2.88 -5.84
N ASP A 120 10.12 -3.44 -4.64
CA ASP A 120 10.27 -2.68 -3.40
C ASP A 120 11.64 -2.87 -2.77
N VAL A 121 12.17 -1.77 -2.24
CA VAL A 121 13.28 -1.73 -1.29
C VAL A 121 12.76 -1.11 0.00
N MET A 122 12.66 -1.91 1.06
CA MET A 122 12.10 -1.52 2.36
C MET A 122 13.22 -1.32 3.37
N ILE A 123 13.22 -0.17 4.06
CA ILE A 123 14.31 0.27 4.94
C ILE A 123 13.74 0.90 6.22
N PRO A 124 13.97 0.29 7.39
CA PRO A 124 14.38 -1.10 7.57
C PRO A 124 13.21 -2.08 7.23
N PRO A 125 13.37 -3.41 7.31
CA PRO A 125 12.26 -4.34 7.08
C PRO A 125 11.15 -4.23 8.15
N TYR A 126 10.00 -4.89 7.94
CA TYR A 126 9.03 -5.14 9.00
C TYR A 126 9.63 -6.03 10.11
N ASP A 127 9.08 -5.95 11.32
CA ASP A 127 9.31 -6.90 12.41
C ASP A 127 8.01 -7.11 13.22
N ASP A 128 7.96 -8.15 14.05
CA ASP A 128 6.74 -8.48 14.81
C ASP A 128 6.54 -7.63 16.08
N ASP A 129 7.54 -6.86 16.51
CA ASP A 129 7.55 -6.19 17.81
C ASP A 129 7.18 -4.70 17.71
N HIS A 130 7.85 -3.96 16.82
CA HIS A 130 7.81 -2.50 16.70
C HIS A 130 7.32 -2.04 15.33
N ARG A 131 7.53 -2.85 14.29
CA ARG A 131 7.26 -2.53 12.89
C ARG A 131 6.33 -3.57 12.29
N HIS A 132 5.26 -3.93 13.00
CA HIS A 132 4.25 -4.83 12.44
C HIS A 132 3.33 -4.03 11.51
N GLY A 133 3.23 -4.44 10.25
CA GLY A 133 2.34 -3.80 9.28
C GLY A 133 0.86 -4.04 9.62
N HIS A 134 0.02 -3.04 9.38
CA HIS A 134 -1.40 -3.08 9.69
C HIS A 134 -2.24 -2.82 8.44
N ASP A 135 -3.31 -3.59 8.31
CA ASP A 135 -4.34 -3.38 7.29
C ASP A 135 -5.39 -2.38 7.80
N TYR A 136 -5.92 -1.56 6.91
CA TYR A 136 -6.93 -0.54 7.20
C TYR A 136 -8.10 -0.60 6.21
N ARG A 137 -9.22 0.00 6.60
CA ARG A 137 -10.33 0.33 5.69
C ARG A 137 -10.75 1.77 5.88
N LEU A 138 -11.17 2.40 4.79
CA LEU A 138 -11.81 3.71 4.83
C LEU A 138 -13.23 3.59 5.40
N VAL A 139 -13.56 4.38 6.42
CA VAL A 139 -14.88 4.35 7.08
C VAL A 139 -15.63 5.68 7.03
N GLY A 140 -14.99 6.76 6.59
CA GLY A 140 -15.64 8.04 6.40
C GLY A 140 -14.70 9.12 5.88
N SER A 141 -15.26 10.26 5.54
CA SER A 141 -14.51 11.48 5.29
C SER A 141 -15.18 12.67 5.96
N HIS A 142 -14.38 13.68 6.27
CA HIS A 142 -14.80 14.94 6.84
C HIS A 142 -14.14 16.07 6.06
N THR A 143 -14.94 17.00 5.55
CA THR A 143 -14.44 18.22 4.92
C THR A 143 -14.57 19.36 5.94
N PRO A 144 -13.47 19.84 6.53
CA PRO A 144 -13.52 20.97 7.46
C PRO A 144 -14.01 22.24 6.74
N THR A 145 -14.54 23.20 7.51
CA THR A 145 -14.95 24.52 6.98
C THR A 145 -13.79 25.31 6.35
N ALA A 146 -12.55 25.00 6.72
CA ALA A 146 -11.34 25.47 6.06
C ALA A 146 -10.26 24.36 6.10
N GLY A 147 -9.73 23.98 4.93
CA GLY A 147 -8.68 22.97 4.80
C GLY A 147 -9.02 21.88 3.78
N ASP A 148 -8.08 20.95 3.58
CA ASP A 148 -8.26 19.79 2.71
C ASP A 148 -9.20 18.75 3.34
N GLU A 149 -9.82 17.93 2.50
CA GLU A 149 -10.60 16.77 2.94
C GLU A 149 -9.75 15.82 3.79
N LEU A 150 -10.31 15.42 4.93
CA LEU A 150 -9.74 14.42 5.82
C LEU A 150 -10.54 13.12 5.71
N PHE A 151 -9.85 12.01 5.89
CA PHE A 151 -10.42 10.67 5.82
C PHE A 151 -10.22 9.96 7.15
N VAL A 152 -11.16 9.07 7.48
CA VAL A 152 -11.11 8.26 8.70
C VAL A 152 -10.83 6.82 8.31
N LEU A 153 -9.72 6.28 8.80
CA LEU A 153 -9.34 4.89 8.59
C LEU A 153 -9.52 4.09 9.87
N ARG A 154 -10.03 2.87 9.75
CA ARG A 154 -10.12 1.91 10.86
C ARG A 154 -9.22 0.71 10.57
N ARG A 155 -8.42 0.32 11.56
CA ARG A 155 -7.58 -0.89 11.49
C ARG A 155 -8.46 -2.14 11.35
N ILE A 156 -8.05 -3.05 10.49
CA ILE A 156 -8.69 -4.36 10.33
C ILE A 156 -7.97 -5.35 11.25
N PHE A 157 -8.70 -5.89 12.21
CA PHE A 157 -8.23 -7.02 13.01
C PHE A 157 -8.69 -8.30 12.32
N LYS A 158 -7.75 -9.07 11.75
CA LYS A 158 -8.05 -10.43 11.29
C LYS A 158 -8.41 -11.24 12.53
N SER A 159 -9.64 -11.76 12.61
CA SER A 159 -9.97 -12.69 13.69
C SER A 159 -9.02 -13.88 13.55
N LEU A 160 -8.34 -14.25 14.62
CA LEU A 160 -7.73 -15.58 14.70
C LEU A 160 -8.88 -16.57 14.51
N SER A 161 -8.92 -17.23 13.36
CA SER A 161 -9.74 -18.43 13.21
C SER A 161 -9.20 -19.44 14.22
N ASN A 162 -9.98 -19.70 15.27
CA ASN A 162 -9.76 -20.83 16.18
C ASN A 162 -9.81 -22.16 15.43
#